data_AF-A0A819GXM4-F1
#
_entry.id   AF-A0A819GXM4-F1
#
_cell.length_a   1.000
_cell.length_b   1.000
_cell.length_c   1.000
_cell.angle_alpha   90.00
_cell.angle_beta   90.00
_cell.angle_gamma   90.00
#
_symmetry.space_group_name_H-M   'P 1'
#
loop_
_entity.id
_entity.type
_entity.pdbx_description
1 polymer ?
#
loop_
_entity_poly.entity_id
_entity_poly.type
_entity_poly.pdbx_seq_one_letter_code
_entity_poly.pdbx_strand_id
1 'polypeptide(L)'
;MSLEEINKLEPNESTAFHAAAYRGHEEIVELLLQKNACHTTVNKYNCTPLDEAATDKIKQMIRRRRNKTHVVSESIEWILQTDKADFQAHQYWKKLEIYGRDPKFHELIDYIKRNSLEKELKSIEDIDTAIKYFNVAIDKRDPVYLLQARAYYVGIISRHPKFETFSYIVVAYRGMMFTDDDLKQYQIGTRILTKTFSSSSKKLDIALGFLDDKLHTDNRLNTICTYEIRNQRTALNIKDISLFQYEEEVLILPYSAFKITDIQINKCKLSNVEIKLKECEPW
;
A
#
# COMPACT_ATOMS: atom_id res chain seq x y z
N MET A 1 -23.13 11.48 14.59
CA MET A 1 -22.43 12.73 14.29
C MET A 1 -22.37 12.87 12.78
N SER A 2 -23.02 13.89 12.21
CA SER A 2 -22.97 14.16 10.78
C SER A 2 -21.60 14.73 10.39
N LEU A 3 -21.24 14.66 9.11
CA LEU A 3 -19.99 15.27 8.63
C LEU A 3 -20.00 16.80 8.81
N GLU A 4 -21.18 17.40 8.78
CA GLU A 4 -21.41 18.83 9.04
C GLU A 4 -21.13 19.20 10.51
N GLU A 5 -21.54 18.36 11.46
CA GLU A 5 -21.21 18.53 12.88
C GLU A 5 -19.69 18.40 13.13
N ILE A 6 -19.04 17.44 12.48
CA ILE A 6 -17.59 17.20 12.62
C ILE A 6 -16.75 18.38 12.10
N ASN A 7 -17.21 18.99 11.01
CA ASN A 7 -16.52 20.10 10.35
C ASN A 7 -17.02 21.48 10.81
N LYS A 8 -17.81 21.53 11.88
CA LYS A 8 -18.33 22.78 12.41
C LYS A 8 -17.20 23.75 12.74
N LEU A 9 -17.38 25.00 12.32
CA LEU A 9 -16.44 26.08 12.54
C LEU A 9 -16.71 26.75 13.89
N GLU A 10 -15.64 26.95 14.65
CA GLU A 10 -15.61 27.82 15.83
C GLU A 10 -15.53 29.31 15.41
N PRO A 11 -15.70 30.27 16.33
CA PRO A 11 -15.64 31.70 15.99
C PRO A 11 -14.34 32.17 15.33
N ASN A 12 -13.24 31.43 15.48
CA ASN A 12 -11.97 31.69 14.80
C ASN A 12 -11.82 30.91 13.48
N GLU A 13 -12.90 30.34 12.96
CA GLU A 13 -12.95 29.46 11.78
C GLU A 13 -12.09 28.20 11.90
N SER A 14 -11.67 27.85 13.12
CA SER A 14 -11.03 26.56 13.37
C SER A 14 -12.07 25.46 13.48
N THR A 15 -11.63 24.24 13.16
CA THR A 15 -12.41 23.01 13.34
C THR A 15 -11.86 22.22 14.54
N ALA A 16 -12.58 21.18 14.97
CA ALA A 16 -12.06 20.21 15.92
C ALA A 16 -10.71 19.61 15.47
N PHE A 17 -10.48 19.53 14.15
CA PHE A 17 -9.22 19.06 13.57
C PHE A 17 -8.05 19.99 13.89
N HIS A 18 -8.22 21.31 13.75
CA HIS A 18 -7.19 22.29 14.12
C HIS A 18 -6.79 22.13 15.59
N ALA A 19 -7.78 22.09 16.48
CA ALA A 19 -7.55 21.95 17.91
C ALA A 19 -6.81 20.65 18.25
N ALA A 20 -7.23 19.52 17.66
CA ALA A 20 -6.58 18.23 17.88
C ALA A 20 -5.12 18.22 17.37
N ALA A 21 -4.88 18.80 16.19
CA ALA A 21 -3.54 18.87 15.60
C ALA A 21 -2.60 19.79 16.41
N TYR A 22 -3.10 20.96 16.82
CA TYR A 22 -2.37 21.95 17.63
C TYR A 22 -2.05 21.45 19.04
N ARG A 23 -2.98 20.72 19.66
CA ARG A 23 -2.78 20.17 21.03
C ARG A 23 -1.99 18.87 21.05
N GLY A 24 -1.62 18.31 19.90
CA GLY A 24 -0.88 17.05 19.84
C GLY A 24 -1.73 15.81 20.16
N HIS A 25 -3.05 15.88 20.00
CA HIS A 25 -3.96 14.77 20.33
C HIS A 25 -4.04 13.76 19.18
N GLU A 26 -3.08 12.86 19.12
CA GLU A 26 -2.93 11.87 18.05
C GLU A 26 -4.17 10.99 17.88
N GLU A 27 -4.75 10.48 18.97
CA GLU A 27 -5.94 9.61 18.90
C GLU A 27 -7.16 10.38 18.37
N ILE A 28 -7.28 11.67 18.71
CA ILE A 28 -8.37 12.52 18.21
C ILE A 28 -8.17 12.83 16.73
N VAL A 29 -6.93 13.14 16.32
CA VAL A 29 -6.59 13.32 14.90
C VAL A 29 -6.91 12.06 14.10
N GLU A 30 -6.54 10.88 14.63
CA GLU A 30 -6.83 9.57 14.03
C GLU A 30 -8.34 9.35 13.86
N LEU A 31 -9.12 9.60 14.92
CA LEU A 31 -10.58 9.47 14.89
C LEU A 31 -11.22 10.43 13.88
N LEU A 32 -10.77 11.68 13.82
CA LEU A 32 -11.27 12.67 12.87
C LEU A 32 -10.95 12.27 11.41
N LEU A 33 -9.76 11.73 11.15
CA LEU A 33 -9.39 11.17 9.84
C LEU A 33 -10.32 10.02 9.44
N GLN A 34 -10.58 9.08 10.36
CA GLN A 34 -11.50 7.95 10.12
C GLN A 34 -12.92 8.40 9.81
N LYS A 35 -13.40 9.48 10.46
CA LYS A 35 -14.72 10.06 10.21
C LYS A 35 -14.78 11.00 9.02
N ASN A 36 -13.75 10.96 8.18
CA ASN A 36 -13.60 11.77 6.99
C ASN A 36 -13.63 13.29 7.21
N ALA A 37 -13.28 13.78 8.40
CA ALA A 37 -13.24 15.21 8.72
C ALA A 37 -12.40 16.00 7.69
N CYS A 38 -12.83 17.23 7.40
CA CYS A 38 -12.10 18.14 6.52
C CYS A 38 -10.81 18.59 7.22
N HIS A 39 -9.68 18.27 6.62
CA HIS A 39 -8.34 18.54 7.15
C HIS A 39 -7.58 19.58 6.30
N THR A 40 -8.27 20.24 5.37
CA THR A 40 -7.72 21.25 4.46
C THR A 40 -8.35 22.62 4.64
N THR A 41 -9.38 22.75 5.49
CA THR A 41 -9.98 24.04 5.83
C THR A 41 -8.93 24.96 6.45
N VAL A 42 -8.93 26.23 6.04
CA VAL A 42 -8.11 27.27 6.67
C VAL A 42 -8.93 28.00 7.74
N ASN A 43 -8.29 28.35 8.85
CA ASN A 43 -8.88 29.19 9.87
C ASN A 43 -8.64 30.69 9.62
N LYS A 44 -9.08 31.56 10.54
CA LYS A 44 -8.89 33.03 10.43
C LYS A 44 -7.42 33.48 10.39
N TYR A 45 -6.48 32.63 10.79
CA TYR A 45 -5.05 32.89 10.72
C TYR A 45 -4.42 32.41 9.41
N ASN A 46 -5.25 31.93 8.47
CA ASN A 46 -4.81 31.34 7.21
C ASN A 46 -3.94 30.08 7.41
N CYS A 47 -4.17 29.35 8.50
CA CYS A 47 -3.51 28.09 8.81
C CYS A 47 -4.47 26.92 8.59
N THR A 48 -3.96 25.81 8.06
CA THR A 48 -4.65 24.52 8.04
C THR A 48 -4.31 23.70 9.29
N PRO A 49 -5.03 22.61 9.61
CA PRO A 49 -4.63 21.71 10.68
C PRO A 49 -3.21 21.13 10.50
N LEU A 50 -2.73 21.00 9.26
CA LEU A 50 -1.36 20.56 8.98
C LEU A 50 -0.33 21.60 9.41
N ASP A 51 -0.63 22.89 9.22
CA ASP A 51 0.26 23.99 9.57
C ASP A 51 0.37 24.13 11.09
N GLU A 52 -0.72 23.87 11.82
CA GLU A 52 -0.78 23.93 13.28
C GLU A 52 -0.31 22.64 13.97
N ALA A 53 0.02 21.58 13.21
CA ALA A 53 0.36 20.27 13.77
C ALA A 53 1.56 20.30 14.72
N ALA A 54 1.33 19.92 15.99
CA ALA A 54 2.32 19.97 17.06
C ALA A 54 3.50 18.99 16.88
N THR A 55 3.27 17.85 16.23
CA THR A 55 4.27 16.77 16.08
C THR A 55 4.45 16.36 14.63
N ASP A 56 5.64 15.85 14.29
CA ASP A 56 5.91 15.30 12.97
C ASP A 56 5.04 14.08 12.66
N LYS A 57 4.64 13.31 13.68
CA LYS A 57 3.70 12.21 13.55
C LYS A 57 2.33 12.70 13.07
N ILE A 58 1.78 13.75 13.70
CA ILE A 58 0.51 14.36 13.24
C ILE A 58 0.65 14.94 11.83
N LYS A 59 1.78 15.59 11.51
CA LYS A 59 2.04 16.07 10.14
C LYS A 59 2.01 14.93 9.13
N GLN A 60 2.61 13.78 9.45
CA GLN A 60 2.58 12.60 8.58
C GLN A 60 1.16 12.02 8.45
N MET A 61 0.39 11.97 9.54
CA MET A 61 -1.00 11.51 9.54
C MET A 61 -1.88 12.34 8.59
N ILE A 62 -1.76 13.66 8.66
CA ILE A 62 -2.55 14.58 7.82
C ILE A 62 -2.08 14.54 6.35
N ARG A 63 -0.75 14.51 6.11
CA ARG A 63 -0.19 14.45 4.74
C ARG A 63 -0.58 13.20 3.98
N ARG A 64 -0.60 12.02 4.62
CA ARG A 64 -0.94 10.74 3.96
C ARG A 64 -2.32 10.77 3.33
N ARG A 65 -3.32 11.40 3.97
CA ARG A 65 -4.68 11.50 3.43
C ARG A 65 -4.79 12.46 2.25
N ARG A 66 -3.95 13.52 2.20
CA ARG A 66 -3.79 14.39 1.02
C ARG A 66 -3.23 13.62 -0.18
N ASN A 67 -2.42 12.58 0.09
CA ASN A 67 -1.78 11.69 -0.87
C ASN A 67 -2.41 10.28 -0.90
N LYS A 68 -3.73 10.14 -0.78
CA LYS A 68 -4.39 8.98 -1.40
C LYS A 68 -4.24 9.13 -2.92
N THR A 69 -3.01 9.02 -3.43
CA THR A 69 -2.74 8.67 -4.81
C THR A 69 -3.38 7.32 -4.98
N HIS A 70 -4.60 7.35 -5.50
CA HIS A 70 -5.25 6.21 -6.12
C HIS A 70 -4.17 5.41 -6.84
N VAL A 71 -3.91 4.19 -6.36
CA VAL A 71 -2.90 3.34 -6.96
C VAL A 71 -3.41 3.00 -8.35
N VAL A 72 -2.95 3.77 -9.33
CA VAL A 72 -3.22 3.52 -10.75
C VAL A 72 -2.47 2.24 -11.10
N SER A 73 -3.22 1.23 -11.56
CA SER A 73 -2.66 -0.04 -12.01
C SER A 73 -1.78 0.18 -13.24
N GLU A 74 -0.50 0.48 -13.04
CA GLU A 74 0.52 0.05 -13.98
C GLU A 74 0.88 -1.41 -13.64
N SER A 75 -0.10 -2.33 -13.73
CA SER A 75 0.03 -3.78 -13.53
C SER A 75 1.04 -4.19 -12.43
N ILE A 76 0.60 -4.16 -11.17
CA ILE A 76 1.45 -4.41 -9.97
C ILE A 76 1.74 -5.90 -9.71
N GLU A 77 1.11 -6.82 -10.45
CA GLU A 77 1.26 -8.27 -10.27
C GLU A 77 1.76 -8.94 -11.56
N TRP A 78 2.59 -9.99 -11.48
CA TRP A 78 2.94 -10.83 -12.63
C TRP A 78 1.79 -11.80 -12.87
N ILE A 79 1.25 -11.83 -14.08
CA ILE A 79 0.25 -12.80 -14.46
C ILE A 79 0.97 -13.96 -15.13
N LEU A 80 1.06 -15.08 -14.41
CA LEU A 80 1.76 -16.29 -14.83
C LEU A 80 0.90 -17.04 -15.85
N GLN A 81 0.96 -16.61 -17.11
CA GLN A 81 0.27 -17.23 -18.23
C GLN A 81 1.17 -18.30 -18.89
N THR A 82 1.33 -19.45 -18.24
CA THR A 82 2.04 -20.67 -18.73
C THR A 82 3.57 -20.60 -18.79
N ASP A 83 4.22 -21.75 -18.99
CA ASP A 83 5.67 -22.09 -18.87
C ASP A 83 6.69 -21.26 -19.68
N LYS A 84 6.29 -20.14 -20.29
CA LYS A 84 7.22 -19.22 -20.97
C LYS A 84 7.55 -18.02 -20.09
N ALA A 85 8.20 -18.30 -18.96
CA ALA A 85 8.74 -17.30 -18.04
C ALA A 85 9.65 -16.27 -18.74
N ASP A 86 10.34 -16.66 -19.82
CA ASP A 86 11.34 -15.83 -20.50
C ASP A 86 10.78 -14.67 -21.32
N PHE A 87 9.62 -14.83 -21.98
CA PHE A 87 9.08 -13.78 -22.84
C PHE A 87 8.50 -12.62 -22.02
N GLN A 88 7.85 -12.94 -20.89
CA GLN A 88 7.32 -11.91 -19.99
C GLN A 88 8.45 -11.21 -19.22
N ALA A 89 9.47 -11.94 -18.74
CA ALA A 89 10.65 -11.35 -18.11
C ALA A 89 11.33 -10.30 -19.02
N HIS A 90 11.40 -10.55 -20.33
CA HIS A 90 11.96 -9.62 -21.31
C HIS A 90 11.12 -8.33 -21.51
N GLN A 91 9.78 -8.42 -21.53
CA GLN A 91 8.91 -7.24 -21.60
C GLN A 91 8.94 -6.42 -20.29
N TYR A 92 9.07 -7.09 -19.15
CA TYR A 92 9.26 -6.43 -17.86
C TYR A 92 10.62 -5.76 -17.72
N TRP A 93 11.67 -6.34 -18.32
CA TRP A 93 12.99 -5.72 -18.45
C TRP A 93 12.88 -4.30 -19.05
N LYS A 94 12.14 -4.15 -20.15
CA LYS A 94 11.92 -2.84 -20.80
C LYS A 94 11.16 -1.86 -19.91
N LYS A 95 10.22 -2.31 -19.06
CA LYS A 95 9.49 -1.45 -18.12
C LYS A 95 10.33 -1.05 -16.91
N LEU A 96 11.13 -1.97 -16.39
CA LEU A 96 12.06 -1.71 -15.29
C LEU A 96 13.19 -0.75 -15.69
N GLU A 97 13.63 -0.82 -16.94
CA GLU A 97 14.59 0.13 -17.54
C GLU A 97 14.04 1.57 -17.56
N ILE A 98 12.71 1.75 -17.67
CA ILE A 98 12.05 3.06 -17.58
C ILE A 98 12.12 3.61 -16.15
N TYR A 99 11.88 2.77 -15.12
CA TYR A 99 11.97 3.20 -13.72
C TYR A 99 13.39 3.62 -13.31
N GLY A 100 14.44 2.93 -13.79
CA GLY A 100 15.82 3.35 -13.55
C GLY A 100 16.16 4.71 -14.16
N ARG A 101 15.38 5.18 -15.14
CA ARG A 101 15.50 6.49 -15.78
C ARG A 101 14.67 7.58 -15.11
N ASP A 102 13.76 7.23 -14.20
CA ASP A 102 12.90 8.18 -13.47
C ASP A 102 13.72 8.92 -12.38
N PRO A 103 13.73 10.27 -12.37
CA PRO A 103 14.38 11.06 -11.32
C PRO A 103 13.93 10.70 -9.88
N LYS A 104 12.67 10.26 -9.70
CA LYS A 104 12.09 9.88 -8.40
C LYS A 104 12.53 8.50 -7.92
N PHE A 105 13.22 7.73 -8.75
CA PHE A 105 13.74 6.41 -8.40
C PHE A 105 14.64 6.49 -7.16
N HIS A 106 15.51 7.49 -7.08
CA HIS A 106 16.43 7.66 -5.96
C HIS A 106 15.68 8.02 -4.67
N GLU A 107 14.69 8.91 -4.76
CA GLU A 107 13.87 9.34 -3.61
C GLU A 107 13.10 8.16 -3.00
N LEU A 108 12.57 7.27 -3.84
CA LEU A 108 11.86 6.07 -3.38
C LEU A 108 12.79 5.09 -2.66
N ILE A 109 13.96 4.79 -3.22
CA ILE A 109 14.90 3.84 -2.60
C ILE A 109 15.47 4.43 -1.29
N ASP A 110 15.76 5.73 -1.27
CA ASP A 110 16.20 6.43 -0.06
C ASP A 110 15.12 6.43 1.04
N TYR A 111 13.85 6.59 0.66
CA TYR A 111 12.74 6.51 1.60
C TYR A 111 12.65 5.13 2.26
N ILE A 112 12.76 4.05 1.48
CA ILE A 112 12.71 2.66 1.97
C ILE A 112 13.88 2.40 2.92
N LYS A 113 15.09 2.83 2.55
CA LYS A 113 16.27 2.72 3.42
C LYS A 113 16.10 3.38 4.77
N ARG A 114 15.75 4.67 4.78
CA ARG A 114 15.70 5.47 6.02
C ARG A 114 14.57 5.04 6.94
N ASN A 115 13.42 4.67 6.39
CA ASN A 115 12.23 4.41 7.21
C ASN A 115 12.09 2.93 7.61
N SER A 116 12.57 1.99 6.79
CA SER A 116 12.43 0.55 7.08
C SER A 116 13.76 -0.09 7.47
N LEU A 117 14.82 0.12 6.69
CA LEU A 117 16.05 -0.67 6.81
C LEU A 117 16.93 -0.21 7.97
N GLU A 118 17.15 1.09 8.06
CA GLU A 118 18.05 1.70 9.04
C GLU A 118 17.43 1.83 10.43
N LYS A 119 16.09 1.86 10.52
CA LYS A 119 15.36 1.97 11.79
C LYS A 119 14.93 0.63 12.36
N GLU A 120 14.18 -0.16 11.59
CA GLU A 120 13.48 -1.33 12.15
C GLU A 120 14.32 -2.61 12.08
N LEU A 121 15.17 -2.74 11.07
CA LEU A 121 15.82 -4.00 10.73
C LEU A 121 17.35 -3.98 10.92
N LYS A 122 17.92 -2.86 11.36
CA LYS A 122 19.38 -2.64 11.54
C LYS A 122 20.07 -3.67 12.45
N SER A 123 19.31 -4.34 13.34
CA SER A 123 19.84 -5.38 14.23
C SER A 123 19.95 -6.78 13.59
N ILE A 124 19.51 -6.95 12.34
CA ILE A 124 19.56 -8.23 11.63
C ILE A 124 20.89 -8.30 10.88
N GLU A 125 21.72 -9.27 11.23
CA GLU A 125 23.09 -9.46 10.69
C GLU A 125 23.17 -9.47 9.15
N ASP A 126 22.11 -9.95 8.49
CA ASP A 126 22.03 -10.04 7.03
C ASP A 126 21.62 -8.74 6.31
N ILE A 127 21.14 -7.72 7.01
CA ILE A 127 20.56 -6.55 6.34
C ILE A 127 21.56 -5.72 5.54
N ASP A 128 22.84 -5.76 5.91
CA ASP A 128 23.91 -5.02 5.23
C ASP A 128 24.07 -5.44 3.77
N THR A 129 23.83 -6.73 3.48
CA THR A 129 23.85 -7.25 2.11
C THR A 129 22.67 -6.70 1.30
N ALA A 130 21.51 -6.59 1.94
CA ALA A 130 20.29 -6.07 1.34
C ALA A 130 20.39 -4.56 1.07
N ILE A 131 20.99 -3.81 2.01
CA ILE A 131 21.36 -2.39 1.85
C ILE A 131 22.37 -2.22 0.70
N LYS A 132 23.36 -3.12 0.59
CA LYS A 132 24.33 -3.12 -0.52
C LYS A 132 23.62 -3.28 -1.87
N TYR A 133 22.66 -4.18 -2.01
CA TYR A 133 21.90 -4.31 -3.27
C TYR A 133 21.11 -3.05 -3.59
N PHE A 134 20.48 -2.40 -2.60
CA PHE A 134 19.81 -1.11 -2.82
C PHE A 134 20.77 0.02 -3.20
N ASN A 135 21.97 0.09 -2.60
CA ASN A 135 23.02 1.04 -2.98
C ASN A 135 23.41 0.84 -4.45
N VAL A 136 23.67 -0.40 -4.86
CA VAL A 136 24.08 -0.69 -6.24
C VAL A 136 22.93 -0.41 -7.23
N ALA A 137 21.67 -0.65 -6.83
CA ALA A 137 20.51 -0.30 -7.64
C ALA A 137 20.42 1.20 -7.91
N ILE A 138 20.67 2.03 -6.89
CA ILE A 138 20.76 3.50 -7.01
C ILE A 138 21.93 3.88 -7.91
N ASP A 139 23.14 3.45 -7.56
CA ASP A 139 24.39 3.90 -8.19
C ASP A 139 24.43 3.56 -9.68
N LYS A 140 23.98 2.35 -10.03
CA LYS A 140 23.99 1.87 -11.41
C LYS A 140 22.71 2.19 -12.18
N ARG A 141 21.68 2.73 -11.50
CA ARG A 141 20.31 2.86 -12.03
C ARG A 141 19.80 1.56 -12.65
N ASP A 142 20.20 0.44 -12.06
CA ASP A 142 19.97 -0.88 -12.60
C ASP A 142 18.87 -1.60 -11.78
N PRO A 143 17.69 -1.80 -12.38
CA PRO A 143 16.55 -2.42 -11.71
C PRO A 143 16.76 -3.91 -11.38
N VAL A 144 17.78 -4.57 -11.95
CA VAL A 144 18.14 -5.95 -11.57
C VAL A 144 18.57 -5.99 -10.10
N TYR A 145 19.33 -4.99 -9.64
CA TYR A 145 19.74 -4.90 -8.24
C TYR A 145 18.56 -4.55 -7.32
N LEU A 146 17.53 -3.87 -7.83
CA LEU A 146 16.27 -3.66 -7.10
C LEU A 146 15.52 -4.99 -6.90
N LEU A 147 15.48 -5.85 -7.92
CA LEU A 147 14.92 -7.20 -7.80
C LEU A 147 15.74 -8.06 -6.83
N GLN A 148 17.07 -8.00 -6.92
CA GLN A 148 17.96 -8.71 -6.00
C GLN A 148 17.78 -8.24 -4.55
N ALA A 149 17.70 -6.93 -4.31
CA ALA A 149 17.41 -6.38 -2.99
C ALA A 149 16.08 -6.92 -2.47
N ARG A 150 15.00 -6.83 -3.26
CA ARG A 150 13.67 -7.34 -2.88
C ARG A 150 13.68 -8.83 -2.56
N ALA A 151 14.29 -9.65 -3.41
CA ALA A 151 14.41 -11.09 -3.18
C ALA A 151 15.17 -11.40 -1.88
N TYR A 152 16.21 -10.61 -1.60
CA TYR A 152 16.98 -10.74 -0.37
C TYR A 152 16.15 -10.37 0.88
N TYR A 153 15.39 -9.27 0.84
CA TYR A 153 14.46 -8.90 1.93
C TYR A 153 13.39 -9.94 2.17
N VAL A 154 12.74 -10.42 1.09
CA VAL A 154 11.77 -11.51 1.18
C VAL A 154 12.44 -12.75 1.77
N GLY A 155 13.68 -13.04 1.39
CA GLY A 155 14.49 -14.12 1.92
C GLY A 155 14.79 -14.01 3.42
N ILE A 156 15.03 -12.81 3.94
CA ILE A 156 15.18 -12.57 5.40
C ILE A 156 13.84 -12.76 6.09
N ILE A 157 12.80 -12.06 5.64
CA ILE A 157 11.47 -12.07 6.28
C ILE A 157 10.91 -13.50 6.32
N SER A 158 11.07 -14.25 5.23
CA SER A 158 10.59 -15.63 5.11
C SER A 158 11.41 -16.67 5.87
N ARG A 159 12.52 -16.31 6.52
CA ARG A 159 13.35 -17.30 7.24
C ARG A 159 13.66 -16.89 8.68
N HIS A 160 13.70 -15.60 8.97
CA HIS A 160 14.15 -15.12 10.26
C HIS A 160 13.03 -15.28 11.33
N PRO A 161 13.28 -15.99 12.45
CA PRO A 161 12.23 -16.35 13.42
C PRO A 161 11.45 -15.17 14.01
N LYS A 162 12.08 -14.01 14.19
CA LYS A 162 11.40 -12.79 14.69
C LYS A 162 10.14 -12.43 13.89
N PHE A 163 10.10 -12.70 12.59
CA PHE A 163 8.94 -12.38 11.74
C PHE A 163 7.76 -13.34 11.91
N GLU A 164 7.93 -14.48 12.59
CA GLU A 164 6.82 -15.40 12.89
C GLU A 164 5.75 -14.74 13.75
N THR A 165 6.16 -13.83 14.64
CA THR A 165 5.25 -13.04 15.49
C THR A 165 4.37 -12.07 14.69
N PHE A 166 4.78 -11.72 13.47
CA PHE A 166 4.05 -10.86 12.56
C PHE A 166 3.18 -11.65 11.57
N SER A 167 3.10 -12.98 11.68
CA SER A 167 2.38 -13.79 10.69
C SER A 167 0.91 -13.43 10.54
N TYR A 168 0.41 -13.53 9.30
CA TYR A 168 -1.01 -13.42 8.99
C TYR A 168 -1.44 -14.49 7.96
N ILE A 169 -2.36 -15.39 8.38
CA ILE A 169 -2.82 -16.56 7.60
C ILE A 169 -4.34 -16.61 7.41
N VAL A 170 -4.95 -15.44 7.23
CA VAL A 170 -6.40 -15.30 7.03
C VAL A 170 -6.66 -14.53 5.74
N VAL A 171 -7.74 -13.77 5.66
CA VAL A 171 -8.15 -13.01 4.49
C VAL A 171 -7.67 -11.57 4.61
N ALA A 172 -7.09 -11.02 3.55
CA ALA A 172 -6.78 -9.60 3.45
C ALA A 172 -7.50 -8.97 2.25
N TYR A 173 -7.93 -7.72 2.40
CA TYR A 173 -8.64 -6.94 1.40
C TYR A 173 -7.77 -5.82 0.87
N ARG A 174 -7.82 -5.58 -0.43
CA ARG A 174 -7.11 -4.49 -1.08
C ARG A 174 -8.00 -3.80 -2.09
N GLY A 175 -8.15 -2.48 -1.92
CA GLY A 175 -8.85 -1.62 -2.88
C GLY A 175 -7.90 -1.07 -3.94
N MET A 176 -8.29 -1.17 -5.19
CA MET A 176 -7.52 -0.77 -6.36
C MET A 176 -8.44 -0.22 -7.45
N MET A 177 -7.87 0.47 -8.45
CA MET A 177 -8.61 0.85 -9.65
C MET A 177 -7.96 0.21 -10.87
N PHE A 178 -8.79 -0.44 -11.68
CA PHE A 178 -8.38 -1.16 -12.87
C PHE A 178 -8.97 -0.48 -14.10
N THR A 179 -8.21 -0.40 -15.18
CA THR A 179 -8.81 -0.13 -16.49
C THR A 179 -9.50 -1.39 -17.01
N ASP A 180 -10.36 -1.24 -18.03
CA ASP A 180 -10.90 -2.41 -18.74
C ASP A 180 -9.78 -3.31 -19.30
N ASP A 181 -8.66 -2.73 -19.74
CA ASP A 181 -7.49 -3.47 -20.23
C ASP A 181 -6.76 -4.23 -19.12
N ASP A 182 -6.64 -3.64 -17.93
CA ASP A 182 -6.08 -4.33 -16.77
C ASP A 182 -6.90 -5.57 -16.40
N LEU A 183 -8.21 -5.58 -16.61
CA LEU A 183 -9.08 -6.71 -16.27
C LEU A 183 -9.06 -7.83 -17.30
N LYS A 184 -8.79 -7.54 -18.59
CA LYS A 184 -8.72 -8.56 -19.65
C LYS A 184 -7.71 -9.68 -19.34
N GLN A 185 -6.67 -9.35 -18.57
CA GLN A 185 -5.62 -10.28 -18.17
C GLN A 185 -5.97 -11.10 -16.91
N TYR A 186 -7.05 -10.77 -16.18
CA TYR A 186 -7.53 -11.50 -15.00
C TYR A 186 -8.61 -12.49 -15.43
N GLN A 187 -8.30 -13.77 -15.31
CA GLN A 187 -9.24 -14.86 -15.63
C GLN A 187 -9.23 -15.87 -14.50
N ILE A 188 -10.37 -16.50 -14.26
CA ILE A 188 -10.48 -17.58 -13.27
C ILE A 188 -9.50 -18.69 -13.66
N GLY A 189 -8.73 -19.16 -12.69
CA GLY A 189 -7.70 -20.17 -12.90
C GLY A 189 -6.29 -19.62 -13.08
N THR A 190 -6.16 -18.36 -13.50
CA THR A 190 -4.87 -17.70 -13.69
C THR A 190 -4.13 -17.54 -12.38
N ARG A 191 -2.81 -17.80 -12.40
CA ARG A 191 -1.93 -17.55 -11.27
C ARG A 191 -1.29 -16.17 -11.42
N ILE A 192 -1.23 -15.45 -10.31
CA ILE A 192 -0.57 -14.16 -10.21
C ILE A 192 0.57 -14.25 -9.20
N LEU A 193 1.59 -13.41 -9.37
CA LEU A 193 2.68 -13.23 -8.43
C LEU A 193 2.77 -11.75 -8.02
N THR A 194 2.77 -11.45 -6.74
CA THR A 194 2.95 -10.07 -6.27
C THR A 194 4.34 -9.54 -6.65
N LYS A 195 4.46 -8.36 -7.28
CA LYS A 195 5.77 -7.76 -7.65
C LYS A 195 6.39 -6.95 -6.53
N THR A 196 5.53 -6.37 -5.70
CA THR A 196 5.87 -5.48 -4.59
C THR A 196 5.16 -5.97 -3.34
N PHE A 197 5.50 -5.34 -2.21
CA PHE A 197 4.64 -5.45 -1.05
C PHE A 197 3.24 -4.96 -1.41
N SER A 198 2.23 -5.75 -1.09
CA SER A 198 0.84 -5.40 -1.34
C SER A 198 0.19 -5.00 -0.02
N SER A 199 0.21 -3.68 0.27
CA SER A 199 -0.58 -3.08 1.35
C SER A 199 -2.04 -3.49 1.21
N SER A 200 -2.54 -4.14 2.23
CA SER A 200 -3.89 -4.69 2.32
C SER A 200 -4.39 -4.45 3.75
N SER A 201 -5.65 -4.73 4.01
CA SER A 201 -6.23 -4.58 5.35
C SER A 201 -6.98 -5.84 5.75
N LYS A 202 -7.04 -6.13 7.05
CA LYS A 202 -7.97 -7.12 7.61
C LYS A 202 -9.44 -6.70 7.44
N LYS A 203 -9.68 -5.42 7.18
CA LYS A 203 -10.99 -4.77 7.17
C LYS A 203 -11.40 -4.37 5.74
N LEU A 204 -12.56 -4.86 5.31
CA LEU A 204 -13.11 -4.55 3.98
C LEU A 204 -13.47 -3.08 3.84
N ASP A 205 -14.05 -2.45 4.87
CA ASP A 205 -14.42 -1.04 4.87
C ASP A 205 -13.19 -0.12 4.72
N ILE A 206 -12.06 -0.48 5.33
CA ILE A 206 -10.79 0.22 5.13
C ILE A 206 -10.34 0.10 3.67
N ALA A 207 -10.37 -1.11 3.09
CA ALA A 207 -10.00 -1.34 1.70
C ALA A 207 -10.92 -0.58 0.71
N LEU A 208 -12.23 -0.56 0.96
CA LEU A 208 -13.22 0.21 0.20
C LEU A 208 -12.91 1.71 0.24
N GLY A 209 -12.40 2.22 1.35
CA GLY A 209 -11.98 3.62 1.48
C GLY A 209 -10.81 4.03 0.58
N PHE A 210 -10.15 3.11 -0.13
CA PHE A 210 -9.11 3.41 -1.13
C PHE A 210 -9.64 3.50 -2.57
N LEU A 211 -10.93 3.23 -2.77
CA LEU A 211 -11.61 3.38 -4.06
C LEU A 211 -11.93 4.85 -4.35
N ASP A 212 -12.14 5.20 -5.62
CA ASP A 212 -12.52 6.57 -6.00
C ASP A 212 -14.04 6.75 -5.86
N ASP A 213 -14.44 7.78 -5.12
CA ASP A 213 -15.84 8.19 -4.95
C ASP A 213 -16.35 8.98 -6.17
N LYS A 214 -15.45 9.53 -7.01
CA LYS A 214 -15.80 10.27 -8.23
C LYS A 214 -16.00 9.30 -9.39
N LEU A 215 -17.21 8.77 -9.48
CA LEU A 215 -17.66 7.77 -10.45
C LEU A 215 -17.43 8.05 -11.97
N HIS A 216 -16.81 9.14 -12.43
CA HIS A 216 -17.03 9.58 -13.83
C HIS A 216 -15.89 10.24 -14.63
N THR A 217 -14.62 10.28 -14.19
CA THR A 217 -13.60 11.04 -14.97
C THR A 217 -12.56 10.23 -15.71
N ASP A 218 -12.25 9.02 -15.30
CA ASP A 218 -11.33 8.12 -15.99
C ASP A 218 -12.01 6.76 -16.10
N ASN A 219 -11.96 6.12 -17.27
CA ASN A 219 -12.59 4.83 -17.60
C ASN A 219 -12.02 3.64 -16.77
N ARG A 220 -12.12 3.74 -15.45
CA ARG A 220 -11.53 2.88 -14.43
C ARG A 220 -12.62 2.31 -13.55
N LEU A 221 -12.43 1.07 -13.16
CA LEU A 221 -13.33 0.27 -12.36
C LEU A 221 -12.73 0.10 -10.97
N ASN A 222 -13.52 0.45 -9.96
CA ASN A 222 -13.19 0.21 -8.57
C ASN A 222 -13.18 -1.30 -8.30
N THR A 223 -12.04 -1.83 -7.90
CA THR A 223 -11.81 -3.27 -7.73
C THR A 223 -11.41 -3.59 -6.30
N ILE A 224 -12.06 -4.58 -5.71
CA ILE A 224 -11.63 -5.21 -4.45
C ILE A 224 -10.99 -6.55 -4.75
N CYS A 225 -9.72 -6.70 -4.35
CA CYS A 225 -9.03 -7.97 -4.31
C CYS A 225 -9.13 -8.57 -2.89
N THR A 226 -9.60 -9.81 -2.80
CA THR A 226 -9.66 -10.58 -1.55
C THR A 226 -8.63 -11.71 -1.62
N TYR A 227 -7.57 -11.62 -0.81
CA TYR A 227 -6.49 -12.59 -0.77
C TYR A 227 -6.73 -13.56 0.41
N GLU A 228 -6.97 -14.83 0.11
CA GLU A 228 -6.96 -15.93 1.08
C GLU A 228 -5.52 -16.41 1.26
N ILE A 229 -4.90 -15.99 2.37
CA ILE A 229 -3.51 -16.31 2.73
C ILE A 229 -3.52 -17.47 3.71
N ARG A 230 -2.61 -18.41 3.55
CA ARG A 230 -2.56 -19.69 4.27
C ARG A 230 -1.17 -19.98 4.83
N ASN A 231 -0.12 -19.48 4.19
CA ASN A 231 1.25 -19.68 4.64
C ASN A 231 1.65 -18.62 5.66
N GLN A 232 2.25 -19.07 6.77
CA GLN A 232 2.69 -18.23 7.89
C GLN A 232 3.63 -17.10 7.46
N ARG A 233 4.30 -17.23 6.31
CA ARG A 233 5.36 -16.32 5.87
C ARG A 233 5.00 -15.49 4.63
N THR A 234 3.76 -15.55 4.18
CA THR A 234 3.32 -14.85 2.97
C THR A 234 2.87 -13.42 3.24
N ALA A 235 2.37 -13.14 4.44
CA ALA A 235 1.92 -11.82 4.81
C ALA A 235 2.26 -11.48 6.26
N LEU A 236 2.53 -10.20 6.49
CA LEU A 236 2.84 -9.64 7.79
C LEU A 236 1.69 -8.77 8.29
N ASN A 237 1.19 -9.05 9.49
CA ASN A 237 0.35 -8.15 10.26
C ASN A 237 1.23 -7.06 10.89
N ILE A 238 1.17 -5.85 10.35
CA ILE A 238 2.01 -4.72 10.77
C ILE A 238 1.25 -3.68 11.58
N LYS A 239 0.04 -4.02 12.06
CA LYS A 239 -0.83 -3.13 12.84
C LYS A 239 -0.07 -2.42 13.97
N ASP A 240 0.66 -3.18 14.79
CA ASP A 240 1.20 -2.67 16.05
C ASP A 240 2.41 -1.75 15.87
N ILE A 241 3.04 -1.80 14.69
CA ILE A 241 4.16 -0.94 14.30
C ILE A 241 3.74 0.15 13.31
N SER A 242 2.54 0.07 12.75
CA SER A 242 2.01 1.08 11.84
C SER A 242 1.67 2.37 12.58
N LEU A 243 1.94 3.50 11.93
CA LEU A 243 1.45 4.81 12.38
C LEU A 243 -0.08 4.92 12.35
N PHE A 244 -0.77 4.02 11.62
CA PHE A 244 -2.22 4.01 11.41
C PHE A 244 -2.79 2.66 11.84
N GLN A 245 -2.80 2.41 13.15
CA GLN A 245 -3.16 1.10 13.70
C GLN A 245 -4.62 0.70 13.35
N TYR A 246 -5.51 1.68 13.17
CA TYR A 246 -6.89 1.43 12.76
C TYR A 246 -7.04 0.80 11.37
N GLU A 247 -6.07 1.01 10.47
CA GLU A 247 -6.09 0.43 9.12
C GLU A 247 -5.95 -1.09 9.18
N GLU A 248 -5.50 -1.64 10.31
CA GLU A 248 -5.20 -3.06 10.48
C GLU A 248 -4.42 -3.61 9.29
N GLU A 249 -3.34 -2.89 8.96
CA GLU A 249 -2.58 -3.14 7.73
C GLU A 249 -1.92 -4.52 7.76
N VAL A 250 -2.09 -5.23 6.65
CA VAL A 250 -1.47 -6.50 6.33
C VAL A 250 -0.62 -6.28 5.08
N LEU A 251 0.65 -6.61 5.17
CA LEU A 251 1.62 -6.47 4.09
C LEU A 251 1.89 -7.84 3.47
N ILE A 252 1.30 -8.10 2.30
CA ILE A 252 1.58 -9.32 1.53
C ILE A 252 2.95 -9.17 0.88
N LEU A 253 3.84 -10.15 1.05
CA LEU A 253 5.21 -10.08 0.55
C LEU A 253 5.25 -10.14 -0.99
N PRO A 254 6.26 -9.51 -1.63
CA PRO A 254 6.60 -9.81 -3.01
C PRO A 254 6.84 -11.30 -3.23
N TYR A 255 6.64 -11.74 -4.46
CA TYR A 255 6.82 -13.14 -4.89
C TYR A 255 5.85 -14.13 -4.25
N SER A 256 4.74 -13.63 -3.69
CA SER A 256 3.65 -14.45 -3.19
C SER A 256 2.73 -14.82 -4.34
N ALA A 257 2.46 -16.12 -4.51
CA ALA A 257 1.68 -16.65 -5.62
C ALA A 257 0.22 -16.87 -5.22
N PHE A 258 -0.71 -16.32 -6.00
CA PHE A 258 -2.14 -16.53 -5.79
C PHE A 258 -2.83 -16.99 -7.06
N LYS A 259 -3.81 -17.87 -6.95
CA LYS A 259 -4.69 -18.28 -8.04
C LYS A 259 -5.99 -17.50 -7.95
N ILE A 260 -6.42 -16.94 -9.08
CA ILE A 260 -7.73 -16.31 -9.19
C ILE A 260 -8.80 -17.41 -9.17
N THR A 261 -9.75 -17.31 -8.25
CA THR A 261 -10.78 -18.33 -8.02
C THR A 261 -12.18 -17.85 -8.36
N ASP A 262 -12.43 -16.55 -8.29
CA ASP A 262 -13.74 -15.94 -8.54
C ASP A 262 -13.53 -14.52 -9.05
N ILE A 263 -14.37 -14.09 -9.99
CA ILE A 263 -14.43 -12.71 -10.49
C ILE A 263 -15.91 -12.34 -10.62
N GLN A 264 -16.33 -11.29 -9.92
CA GLN A 264 -17.68 -10.76 -10.00
C GLN A 264 -17.62 -9.31 -10.48
N ILE A 265 -18.47 -8.97 -11.46
CA ILE A 265 -18.55 -7.61 -12.01
C ILE A 265 -19.95 -7.08 -11.75
N ASN A 266 -20.04 -6.01 -10.97
CA ASN A 266 -21.28 -5.31 -10.68
C ASN A 266 -21.07 -3.80 -10.75
N LYS A 267 -21.33 -3.22 -11.94
CA LYS A 267 -21.13 -1.79 -12.20
C LYS A 267 -21.96 -0.84 -11.33
N CYS A 268 -22.98 -1.35 -10.62
CA CYS A 268 -23.86 -0.54 -9.77
C CYS A 268 -23.39 -0.45 -8.30
N LYS A 269 -22.35 -1.20 -7.91
CA LYS A 269 -21.76 -1.13 -6.58
C LYS A 269 -20.55 -0.18 -6.55
N LEU A 270 -20.22 0.33 -5.36
CA LEU A 270 -19.00 1.10 -5.11
C LEU A 270 -17.75 0.34 -5.56
N SER A 271 -17.68 -0.97 -5.27
CA SER A 271 -16.74 -1.91 -5.88
C SER A 271 -17.36 -2.49 -7.15
N ASN A 272 -16.99 -1.94 -8.30
CA ASN A 272 -17.47 -2.41 -9.59
C ASN A 272 -17.02 -3.84 -9.91
N VAL A 273 -15.87 -4.26 -9.36
CA VAL A 273 -15.28 -5.58 -9.58
C VAL A 273 -14.81 -6.16 -8.24
N GLU A 274 -15.09 -7.44 -8.02
CA GLU A 274 -14.60 -8.20 -6.87
C GLU A 274 -13.80 -9.42 -7.41
N ILE A 275 -12.54 -9.53 -7.02
CA ILE A 275 -11.64 -10.61 -7.42
C ILE A 275 -11.23 -11.40 -6.17
N LYS A 276 -11.45 -12.71 -6.16
CA LYS A 276 -10.99 -13.59 -5.07
C LYS A 276 -9.75 -14.36 -5.50
N LEU A 277 -8.73 -14.26 -4.68
CA LEU A 277 -7.41 -14.83 -4.91
C LEU A 277 -7.09 -15.77 -3.76
N LYS A 278 -6.67 -16.99 -4.10
CA LYS A 278 -6.31 -18.01 -3.11
C LYS A 278 -4.84 -18.34 -3.23
N GLU A 279 -4.12 -18.32 -2.11
CA GLU A 279 -2.69 -18.61 -2.11
C GLU A 279 -2.41 -19.98 -2.76
N CYS A 280 -1.39 -20.02 -3.61
CA CYS A 280 -0.90 -21.27 -4.17
C CYS A 280 -0.09 -22.02 -3.12
N GLU A 281 -0.31 -23.32 -3.00
CA GLU A 281 0.56 -24.16 -2.18
C GLU A 281 2.01 -24.11 -2.72
N PRO A 282 3.03 -24.09 -1.84
CA PRO A 282 4.43 -24.21 -2.27
C PRO A 282 4.63 -25.54 -2.99
N TRP A 283 5.34 -25.50 -4.12
CA TRP A 283 5.74 -26.65 -4.93
C TRP A 283 6.83 -27.48 -4.27
#